data_AF-A0A2N1ZE61-F1
#
_entry.id   AF-A0A2N1ZE61-F1
#
_cell.length_a   1.000
_cell.length_b   1.000
_cell.length_c   1.000
_cell.angle_alpha   90.00
_cell.angle_beta   90.00
_cell.angle_gamma   90.00
#
_symmetry.space_group_name_H-M   'P 1'
#
loop_
_entity.id
_entity.type
_entity.pdbx_description
1 polymer ?
#
loop_
_entity_poly.entity_id
_entity_poly.type
_entity_poly.pdbx_seq_one_letter_code
_entity_poly.pdbx_strand_id
1 'polypeptide(L)' 'MSLATLKKRYRAALNGCITAQDRRREIPGSPATFDERFMWSCIANRCRNEYRRIERQIKQQEASA' A
#
# COMPACT_ATOMS: atom_id res chain seq x y z
N MET A 1 0.70 -19.91 -5.37
CA MET A 1 -0.39 -18.89 -5.31
C MET A 1 -0.77 -18.54 -6.74
N SER A 2 -2.07 -18.47 -7.07
CA SER A 2 -2.48 -18.18 -8.46
C SER A 2 -2.33 -16.69 -8.80
N LEU A 3 -2.20 -16.40 -10.11
CA LEU A 3 -2.13 -15.03 -10.63
C LEU A 3 -3.36 -14.20 -10.22
N ALA A 4 -4.54 -14.82 -10.18
CA ALA A 4 -5.77 -14.18 -9.72
C ALA A 4 -5.69 -13.75 -8.24
N THR A 5 -5.14 -14.60 -7.36
CA THR A 5 -4.93 -14.24 -5.95
C THR A 5 -3.91 -13.12 -5.81
N LEU A 6 -2.81 -13.13 -6.59
CA LEU A 6 -1.84 -12.04 -6.60
C LEU A 6 -2.50 -10.72 -7.03
N LYS A 7 -3.26 -10.72 -8.13
CA LYS A 7 -3.97 -9.52 -8.62
C LYS A 7 -4.97 -8.98 -7.58
N LYS A 8 -5.69 -9.85 -6.85
CA LYS A 8 -6.58 -9.43 -5.75
C LYS A 8 -5.79 -8.78 -4.61
N ARG A 9 -4.69 -9.38 -4.17
CA ARG A 9 -3.84 -8.82 -3.11
C ARG A 9 -3.18 -7.51 -3.51
N TYR A 10 -2.74 -7.39 -4.77
CA TYR A 10 -2.19 -6.16 -5.33
C TYR A 10 -3.19 -5.02 -5.20
N ARG A 11 -4.43 -5.21 -5.65
CA ARG A 11 -5.50 -4.19 -5.54
C ARG A 11 -5.77 -3.80 -4.10
N ALA A 12 -5.83 -4.76 -3.19
CA ALA A 12 -6.03 -4.48 -1.76
C ALA A 12 -4.89 -3.64 -1.16
N ALA A 13 -3.63 -3.99 -1.47
CA ALA A 13 -2.47 -3.24 -0.99
C ALA A 13 -2.38 -1.84 -1.62
N LEU A 14 -2.72 -1.70 -2.91
CA LEU A 14 -2.78 -0.41 -3.59
C LEU A 14 -3.85 0.50 -2.97
N ASN A 15 -5.07 -0.02 -2.80
CA ASN A 15 -6.17 0.73 -2.18
C ASN A 15 -5.82 1.13 -0.74
N GLY A 16 -5.23 0.21 0.05
CA GLY A 16 -4.77 0.53 1.39
C GLY A 16 -3.71 1.64 1.42
N CYS A 17 -2.81 1.68 0.44
CA CYS A 17 -1.82 2.76 0.30
C CYS A 17 -2.50 4.11 0.00
N ILE A 18 -3.48 4.12 -0.90
CA ILE A 18 -4.24 5.34 -1.26
C ILE A 18 -5.02 5.84 -0.04
N THR A 19 -5.82 4.97 0.59
CA THR A 19 -6.61 5.31 1.78
C THR A 19 -5.73 5.85 2.91
N ALA A 20 -4.58 5.22 3.20
CA ALA A 20 -3.68 5.71 4.24
C ALA A 20 -3.06 7.08 3.91
N GLN A 21 -2.76 7.35 2.63
CA GLN A 21 -2.31 8.66 2.20
C GLN A 21 -3.41 9.72 2.32
N ASP A 22 -4.65 9.38 1.97
CA ASP A 22 -5.79 10.29 2.08
C ASP A 22 -6.07 10.62 3.55
N ARG A 23 -6.09 9.62 4.45
CA ARG A 23 -6.19 9.85 5.89
C ARG A 23 -5.08 10.75 6.43
N ARG A 24 -3.84 10.53 6.01
CA ARG A 24 -2.72 11.41 6.38
C ARG A 24 -2.92 12.86 5.92
N ARG A 25 -3.54 13.07 4.76
CA ARG A 25 -3.81 14.40 4.19
C ARG A 25 -4.95 15.11 4.91
N GLU A 26 -5.97 14.37 5.35
CA GLU A 26 -7.10 14.89 6.13
C GLU A 26 -6.64 15.43 7.50
N ILE A 27 -5.58 14.87 8.09
CA ILE A 27 -5.11 15.29 9.41
C ILE A 27 -4.32 16.62 9.32
N PRO A 28 -4.70 17.66 10.07
CA PRO A 28 -4.01 18.95 10.11
C PRO A 28 -2.51 18.80 10.46
N GLY A 29 -1.67 19.68 9.93
CA GLY A 29 -0.24 19.70 10.26
C GLY A 29 0.02 20.47 11.55
N SER A 30 0.09 19.77 12.69
CA SER A 30 0.42 20.38 13.98
C SER A 30 1.26 19.43 14.83
N PRO A 31 1.97 19.91 15.87
CA PRO A 31 2.67 19.03 16.81
C PRO A 31 1.73 18.02 17.48
N ALA A 32 0.50 18.42 17.80
CA ALA A 32 -0.50 17.55 18.45
C ALA A 32 -0.97 16.38 17.56
N THR A 33 -0.86 16.52 16.24
CA THR A 33 -1.29 15.51 15.25
C THR A 33 -0.11 14.80 14.58
N PHE A 34 1.12 15.06 15.05
CA PHE A 34 2.34 14.49 14.45
C PHE A 34 2.32 12.96 14.48
N ASP A 35 2.01 12.37 15.64
CA ASP A 35 2.01 10.92 15.82
C ASP A 35 0.98 10.23 14.94
N GLU A 36 -0.21 10.81 14.81
CA GLU A 36 -1.25 10.27 13.94
C GLU A 36 -0.84 10.35 12.46
N ARG A 37 -0.31 11.49 12.02
CA ARG A 37 0.22 11.66 10.65
C ARG A 37 1.37 10.71 10.36
N PHE A 38 2.23 10.48 11.35
CA PHE A 38 3.35 9.55 11.26
C PHE A 38 2.84 8.10 11.13
N MET A 39 1.87 7.70 11.95
CA MET A 39 1.24 6.39 11.89
C MET A 39 0.63 6.12 10.50
N TRP A 40 -0.15 7.05 9.95
CA TRP A 40 -0.69 6.89 8.59
C TRP A 40 0.38 6.87 7.51
N SER A 41 1.49 7.61 7.69
CA SER A 41 2.67 7.52 6.81
C SER A 41 3.30 6.12 6.84
N CYS A 42 3.45 5.53 8.02
CA CYS A 42 3.95 4.17 8.20
C CYS A 42 3.05 3.13 7.53
N ILE A 43 1.72 3.25 7.69
CA ILE A 43 0.74 2.37 7.03
C ILE A 43 0.86 2.50 5.50
N ALA A 44 0.87 3.74 4.99
CA ALA A 44 1.02 3.98 3.56
C ALA A 44 2.31 3.36 2.99
N ASN A 45 3.42 3.49 3.71
CA ASN A 45 4.70 2.89 3.31
C ASN A 45 4.66 1.35 3.34
N ARG A 46 4.01 0.76 4.34
CA ARG A 46 3.83 -0.70 4.41
C ARG A 46 3.01 -1.22 3.23
N CYS A 47 1.87 -0.59 2.96
CA CYS A 47 1.03 -0.91 1.80
C CYS A 47 1.80 -0.72 0.49
N ARG A 48 2.62 0.33 0.40
CA ARG A 48 3.47 0.60 -0.77
C ARG A 48 4.47 -0.51 -1.04
N ASN A 49 5.16 -0.96 0.00
CA ASN A 49 6.14 -2.04 -0.12
C ASN A 49 5.46 -3.35 -0.51
N GLU A 50 4.28 -3.63 0.04
CA GLU A 50 3.52 -4.84 -0.28
C GLU A 50 3.02 -4.85 -1.73
N TYR A 51 2.38 -3.77 -2.23
CA TYR A 51 1.89 -3.79 -3.62
C TYR A 51 3.05 -3.88 -4.62
N ARG A 52 4.20 -3.23 -4.35
CA ARG A 52 5.41 -3.33 -5.20
C ARG A 52 5.99 -4.74 -5.19
N ARG A 53 6.00 -5.40 -4.02
CA ARG A 53 6.43 -6.79 -3.91
C ARG A 53 5.54 -7.70 -4.76
N ILE A 54 4.22 -7.56 -4.65
CA ILE A 54 3.26 -8.36 -5.40
C ILE A 54 3.35 -8.07 -6.90
N GLU A 55 3.54 -6.81 -7.30
CA GLU A 55 3.74 -6.42 -8.69
C GLU A 55 4.92 -7.16 -9.33
N ARG A 56 6.05 -7.27 -8.62
CA ARG A 56 7.22 -8.04 -9.08
C ARG A 56 6.88 -9.53 -9.22
N GLN A 57 6.13 -10.11 -8.29
CA GLN A 57 5.70 -11.51 -8.37
C GLN A 57 4.76 -11.77 -9.56
N ILE A 58 3.84 -10.83 -9.82
CA ILE A 58 2.95 -10.88 -10.99
C ILE A 58 3.79 -10.88 -12.28
N LYS A 59 4.71 -9.92 -12.43
CA LYS A 59 5.59 -9.83 -13.60
C LYS A 59 6.43 -11.09 -13.81
N GLN A 60 6.94 -11.69 -12.74
CA GLN A 60 7.69 -12.95 -12.81
C GLN A 60 6.81 -14.10 -13.29
N GLN A 61 5.58 -14.22 -12.78
CA GLN A 61 4.65 -15.26 -13.23
C GLN A 61 4.19 -15.06 -14.67
N GLU A 62 3.90 -13.82 -15.08
CA GLU A 62 3.48 -13.51 -16.45
C GLU A 62 4.62 -13.71 -17.47
N ALA A 63 5.89 -13.59 -17.06
CA ALA A 63 7.04 -13.89 -17.90
C ALA A 63 7.39 -15.40 -17.96
N SER A 64 6.87 -16.19 -17.01
CA SER A 64 7.13 -17.65 -16.92
C SER A 64 5.96 -18.49 -17.45
N ALA A 65 4.87 -17.85 -17.89
CA ALA A 65 3.67 -18.46 -18.44
C ALA A 65 3.65 -18.29 -19.96
#